data_AF-A0A6J4HX46-F1
#
_entry.id   AF-A0A6J4HX46-F1
#
_cell.length_a   1.000
_cell.length_b   1.000
_cell.length_c   1.000
_cell.angle_alpha   90.00
_cell.angle_beta   90.00
_cell.angle_gamma   90.00
#
_symmetry.space_group_name_H-M   'P 1'
#
loop_
_entity.id
_entity.type
_entity.pdbx_description
1 polymer ?
#
loop_
_entity_poly.entity_id
_entity_poly.type
_entity_poly.pdbx_seq_one_letter_code
_entity_poly.pdbx_strand_id
1 'polypeptide(L)' 'MGRGSIQTVVDGWLNEPDDGPHRKALLNCGYTAAGVGLGWAPDGLSYWVVALANE' A
#
# COMPACT_ATOMS: atom_id res chain seq x y z
N MET A 1 6.24 -13.68 3.38
CA MET A 1 5.63 -12.47 3.97
C MET A 1 4.13 -12.73 4.04
N GLY A 2 3.59 -13.02 5.22
CA GLY A 2 2.19 -13.41 5.39
C GLY A 2 1.43 -12.46 6.33
N ARG A 3 0.27 -11.99 5.86
CA ARG A 3 -0.93 -11.65 6.66
C ARG A 3 -0.76 -10.73 7.87
N GLY A 4 -0.13 -9.56 7.69
CA GLY A 4 -0.42 -8.44 8.58
C GLY A 4 -1.85 -7.93 8.36
N SER A 5 -2.50 -7.41 9.40
CA SER A 5 -3.69 -6.58 9.19
C SER A 5 -3.34 -5.43 8.24
N ILE A 6 -4.34 -4.82 7.60
CA ILE A 6 -4.08 -3.64 6.76
C ILE A 6 -3.33 -2.55 7.55
N GLN A 7 -3.61 -2.42 8.85
CA GLN A 7 -2.89 -1.51 9.73
C GLN A 7 -1.39 -1.82 9.77
N THR A 8 -0.99 -3.05 10.07
CA THR A 8 0.44 -3.43 10.13
C THR A 8 1.16 -3.18 8.80
N VAL A 9 0.45 -3.33 7.68
CA VAL A 9 1.03 -3.15 6.34
C VAL A 9 1.19 -1.66 6.02
N VAL A 10 0.17 -0.85 6.29
CA VAL A 10 0.24 0.60 6.13
C VAL A 10 1.29 1.21 7.07
N ASP A 11 1.39 0.73 8.31
CA ASP A 11 2.44 1.13 9.25
C ASP A 11 3.83 0.79 8.67
N GLY A 12 3.98 -0.38 8.05
CA GLY A 12 5.21 -0.77 7.36
C GLY A 12 5.55 0.19 6.20
N TRP A 13 4.57 0.51 5.36
CA TRP A 13 4.74 1.46 4.26
C TRP A 13 5.10 2.86 4.73
N LEU A 14 4.48 3.35 5.81
CA LEU A 14 4.75 4.67 6.38
C LEU A 14 6.11 4.75 7.09
N ASN A 15 6.66 3.63 7.53
CA ASN A 15 7.97 3.56 8.18
C ASN A 15 9.14 3.35 7.19
N GLU A 16 8.87 3.29 5.88
CA GLU A 16 9.94 3.31 4.87
C GLU A 16 10.75 4.62 4.94
N PRO A 17 11.99 4.64 4.42
CA PRO A 17 12.73 5.88 4.19
C PRO A 17 11.89 6.93 3.42
N ASP A 18 12.29 8.20 3.47
CA ASP A 18 11.53 9.29 2.81
C ASP A 18 11.38 9.09 1.29
N ASP A 19 12.32 8.40 0.64
CA ASP A 19 12.29 8.02 -0.78
C ASP A 19 11.72 6.62 -1.04
N GLY A 20 11.23 5.95 0.01
CA GLY A 20 10.53 4.68 -0.08
C GLY A 20 9.29 4.79 -0.97
N PRO A 21 9.07 3.84 -1.89
CA PRO A 21 8.04 3.97 -2.91
C PRO A 21 6.63 4.06 -2.31
N HIS A 22 6.34 3.33 -1.23
CA HIS A 22 5.00 3.33 -0.64
C HIS A 22 4.77 4.57 0.21
N ARG A 23 5.75 4.96 1.06
CA ARG A 23 5.65 6.18 1.86
C ARG A 23 5.46 7.41 0.98
N LYS A 24 6.29 7.54 -0.06
CA LYS A 24 6.23 8.67 -1.00
C LYS A 24 4.88 8.75 -1.71
N ALA A 25 4.33 7.61 -2.11
CA ALA A 25 3.03 7.57 -2.77
C ALA A 25 1.88 7.94 -1.81
N LEU A 26 1.86 7.39 -0.60
CA LEU A 26 0.83 7.65 0.41
C LEU A 26 0.81 9.11 0.90
N LEU A 27 1.99 9.74 0.98
CA LEU A 27 2.11 11.13 1.42
C LEU A 27 2.03 12.14 0.27
N ASN A 28 1.79 11.70 -0.96
CA ASN A 28 1.66 12.58 -2.10
C ASN A 28 0.28 13.24 -2.13
N CYS A 29 0.23 14.53 -1.78
CA CYS A 29 -0.99 15.36 -1.81
C CYS A 29 -1.59 15.54 -3.21
N GLY A 30 -0.90 15.12 -4.28
CA GLY A 30 -1.42 15.16 -5.64
C GLY A 30 -2.51 14.13 -5.92
N TYR A 31 -2.50 12.99 -5.23
CA TYR A 31 -3.53 11.96 -5.36
C TYR A 31 -4.80 12.39 -4.61
N THR A 32 -5.94 12.34 -5.30
CA THR A 32 -7.25 12.75 -4.78
C THR A 32 -8.20 11.57 -4.58
N ALA A 33 -7.88 10.40 -5.12
CA ALA A 33 -8.65 9.18 -4.98
C ALA A 33 -7.77 8.01 -4.52
N ALA A 34 -8.37 7.11 -3.72
CA ALA A 34 -7.73 5.91 -3.22
C ALA A 34 -8.67 4.70 -3.24
N GLY A 35 -8.16 3.56 -3.70
CA GLY A 35 -8.82 2.25 -3.62
C GLY A 35 -7.95 1.26 -2.85
N VAL A 36 -8.57 0.43 -2.02
CA VAL A 36 -7.87 -0.60 -1.21
C VAL A 36 -8.43 -1.97 -1.53
N GLY A 37 -7.55 -2.95 -1.70
CA GLY A 37 -7.95 -4.32 -2.00
C GLY A 37 -6.95 -5.37 -1.54
N LEU A 38 -7.35 -6.63 -1.65
CA LEU A 38 -6.49 -7.80 -1.50
C LEU A 38 -6.29 -8.43 -2.88
N GLY A 39 -5.03 -8.67 -3.23
CA GLY A 39 -4.65 -9.48 -4.39
C GLY A 39 -4.22 -10.88 -3.95
N TRP A 40 -4.31 -11.84 -4.87
CA TRP A 40 -3.85 -13.21 -4.67
C TRP A 40 -2.87 -13.57 -5.77
N ALA A 41 -1.66 -13.96 -5.38
CA ALA A 41 -0.66 -14.51 -6.28
C ALA A 41 -0.98 -15.99 -6.61
N PRO A 42 -0.49 -16.52 -7.74
CA PRO A 42 -0.75 -17.89 -8.17
C PRO A 42 -0.28 -18.97 -7.19
N ASP A 43 0.69 -18.64 -6.33
CA ASP A 43 1.20 -19.52 -5.26
C ASP A 43 0.34 -19.51 -3.99
N GLY A 44 -0.80 -18.81 -4.01
CA GLY A 44 -1.74 -18.69 -2.90
C GLY A 44 -1.37 -17.60 -1.88
N LEU A 45 -0.30 -16.84 -2.10
CA LEU A 45 0.03 -15.70 -1.24
C LEU A 45 -0.91 -14.52 -1.52
N SER A 46 -1.51 -13.98 -0.46
CA SER A 46 -2.29 -12.74 -0.54
C SER A 46 -1.43 -11.53 -0.22
N TYR A 47 -1.68 -10.40 -0.88
CA TYR A 47 -1.02 -9.13 -0.62
C TYR A 47 -2.02 -7.98 -0.62
N TRP A 48 -1.75 -6.95 0.18
CA TRP A 48 -2.53 -5.72 0.18
C TRP A 48 -2.12 -4.83 -0.97
N VAL A 49 -3.11 -4.19 -1.58
CA VAL A 49 -2.93 -3.23 -2.67
C VAL A 49 -3.62 -1.92 -2.28
N VAL A 50 -2.91 -0.82 -2.49
CA VAL A 50 -3.49 0.52 -2.53
C VAL A 50 -3.26 1.09 -3.92
N ALA A 51 -4.35 1.50 -4.56
CA ALA A 51 -4.33 2.21 -5.84
C ALA A 51 -4.62 3.68 -5.59
N LEU A 52 -3.70 4.55 -6.01
CA LEU A 52 -3.80 6.00 -5.85
C LEU A 52 -3.92 6.65 -7.22
N ALA A 53 -4.81 7.61 -7.35
CA ALA A 53 -5.06 8.30 -8.60
C ALA A 53 -5.44 9.77 -8.37
N ASN A 54 -5.41 10.54 -9.45
CA ASN A 54 -6.01 11.85 -9.52
C ASN A 54 -7.31 11.69 -10.31
N GLU A 55 -8.37 12.34 -9.85
CA GLU A 55 -9.64 12.43 -10.59
C GLU A 55 -9.57 13.43 -11.74
#